data_AF-B0BIG6-F1
#
_entry.id   AF-B0BIG6-F1
#
_cell.length_a   1.000
_cell.length_b   1.000
_cell.length_c   1.000
_cell.angle_alpha   90.00
_cell.angle_beta   90.00
_cell.angle_gamma   90.00
#
_symmetry.space_group_name_H-M   'P 1'
#
loop_
_entity.id
_entity.type
_entity.pdbx_description
1 polymer ?
#
loop_
_entity_poly.entity_id
_entity_poly.type
_entity_poly.pdbx_seq_one_letter_code
_entity_poly.pdbx_strand_id
1 'polypeptide(L)'
;DVRLRLAMTIYQVIIMLFAASLPIVVLVVVGRHVVSAFRSLRGRRFKFALFSILAIAGILLLFAAIAVVWFGYGLGHSKKDVWSDLILLTVSAVPIYGGGYGLWRLARYIDGKPSGVAA
;
A
#
# COMPACT_ATOMS: atom_id res chain seq x y z
N ASP A 1 -8.83 36.62 6.40
CA ASP A 1 -9.84 35.58 6.70
C ASP A 1 -10.20 34.63 5.58
N VAL A 2 -10.70 35.07 4.42
CA VAL A 2 -11.15 34.13 3.34
C VAL A 2 -9.99 33.29 2.78
N ARG A 3 -8.83 33.91 2.48
CA ARG A 3 -7.65 33.20 1.95
C ARG A 3 -7.11 32.14 2.92
N LEU A 4 -7.14 32.41 4.22
CA LEU A 4 -6.67 31.49 5.25
C LEU A 4 -7.60 30.27 5.39
N ARG A 5 -8.92 30.49 5.37
CA ARG A 5 -9.92 29.39 5.37
C ARG A 5 -9.79 28.53 4.11
N LEU A 6 -9.64 29.16 2.95
CA LEU A 6 -9.46 28.44 1.68
C LEU A 6 -8.19 27.57 1.70
N ALA A 7 -7.07 28.10 2.20
CA ALA A 7 -5.84 27.34 2.36
C ALA A 7 -6.01 26.14 3.32
N MET A 8 -6.70 26.33 4.44
CA MET A 8 -7.01 25.26 5.40
C MET A 8 -7.88 24.16 4.76
N THR A 9 -8.91 24.53 3.99
CA THR A 9 -9.77 23.57 3.30
C THR A 9 -9.01 22.77 2.25
N ILE A 10 -8.21 23.44 1.41
CA ILE A 10 -7.39 22.78 0.38
C ILE A 10 -6.46 21.76 1.04
N TYR A 11 -5.80 22.16 2.12
CA TYR A 11 -4.92 21.29 2.89
C TYR A 11 -5.62 20.04 3.42
N GLN A 12 -6.80 20.18 4.03
CA GLN A 12 -7.58 19.04 4.53
C GLN A 12 -8.03 18.10 3.41
N VAL A 13 -8.44 18.65 2.27
CA VAL A 13 -8.84 17.85 1.09
C VAL A 13 -7.66 17.02 0.57
N ILE A 14 -6.46 17.61 0.48
CA ILE A 14 -5.26 16.89 0.04
C ILE A 14 -4.95 15.72 0.97
N ILE A 15 -5.01 15.93 2.29
CA ILE A 15 -4.78 14.86 3.28
C ILE A 15 -5.84 13.76 3.17
N MET A 16 -7.11 14.11 2.99
CA MET A 16 -8.17 13.13 2.80
C MET A 16 -7.97 12.30 1.52
N LEU A 17 -7.62 12.94 0.41
CA LEU A 17 -7.33 12.25 -0.85
C LEU A 17 -6.13 11.32 -0.71
N PHE A 18 -5.08 11.76 -0.01
CA PHE A 18 -3.93 10.92 0.29
C PHE A 18 -4.35 9.70 1.12
N ALA A 19 -5.06 9.91 2.23
CA ALA A 19 -5.53 8.84 3.10
C ALA A 19 -6.40 7.81 2.36
N ALA A 20 -7.30 8.29 1.48
CA ALA A 20 -8.15 7.44 0.65
C ALA A 20 -7.37 6.65 -0.41
N SER A 21 -6.24 7.18 -0.89
CA SER A 21 -5.43 6.51 -1.91
C SER A 21 -4.60 5.33 -1.37
N LEU A 22 -4.25 5.34 -0.08
CA LEU A 22 -3.52 4.24 0.56
C LEU A 22 -4.21 2.87 0.40
N PRO A 23 -5.49 2.68 0.79
CA PRO A 23 -6.18 1.40 0.62
C PRO A 23 -6.33 1.01 -0.85
N ILE A 24 -6.47 1.97 -1.77
CA ILE A 24 -6.59 1.69 -3.20
C ILE A 24 -5.31 1.05 -3.73
N VAL A 25 -4.13 1.58 -3.37
CA VAL A 25 -2.84 0.99 -3.76
C VAL A 25 -2.70 -0.42 -3.21
N VAL A 26 -3.03 -0.63 -1.94
CA VAL A 26 -2.98 -1.95 -1.30
C VAL A 26 -3.89 -2.94 -2.03
N LEU A 27 -5.13 -2.55 -2.36
CA LEU A 27 -6.07 -3.39 -3.10
C LEU A 27 -5.54 -3.75 -4.50
N VAL A 28 -4.94 -2.82 -5.22
CA VAL A 28 -4.34 -3.06 -6.55
C VAL A 28 -3.20 -4.08 -6.45
N VAL A 29 -2.31 -3.92 -5.46
CA VAL A 29 -1.18 -4.83 -5.24
C VAL A 29 -1.66 -6.22 -4.83
N VAL A 30 -2.59 -6.29 -3.86
CA VAL A 30 -3.19 -7.55 -3.39
C VAL A 30 -3.89 -8.27 -4.54
N GLY A 31 -4.73 -7.57 -5.31
CA GLY A 31 -5.44 -8.14 -6.44
C GLY A 31 -4.48 -8.75 -7.47
N ARG A 32 -3.36 -8.08 -7.75
CA ARG A 32 -2.34 -8.62 -8.66
C ARG A 32 -1.69 -9.90 -8.11
N HIS A 33 -1.35 -9.94 -6.83
CA HIS A 33 -0.76 -11.13 -6.21
C HIS A 33 -1.75 -12.28 -6.08
N VAL A 34 -3.05 -12.02 -5.87
CA VAL A 34 -4.09 -13.07 -5.88
C VAL A 34 -4.13 -13.75 -7.25
N VAL A 35 -4.13 -12.96 -8.33
CA VAL A 35 -4.09 -13.49 -9.70
C VAL A 35 -2.80 -14.30 -9.94
N SER A 36 -1.66 -13.78 -9.49
CA SER A 36 -0.37 -14.46 -9.64
C SER A 36 -0.29 -15.77 -8.85
N ALA A 37 -0.83 -15.79 -7.63
CA ALA A 37 -0.94 -17.00 -6.80
C ALA A 37 -1.83 -18.05 -7.47
N PHE A 38 -3.01 -17.66 -7.98
CA PHE A 38 -3.92 -18.57 -8.67
C PHE A 38 -3.28 -19.19 -9.92
N ARG A 39 -2.62 -18.37 -10.75
CA ARG A 39 -1.88 -18.85 -11.94
C ARG A 39 -0.75 -19.79 -11.55
N SER A 40 0.00 -19.45 -10.50
CA SER A 40 1.10 -20.27 -9.99
C SER A 40 0.62 -21.62 -9.47
N LEU A 41 -0.49 -21.66 -8.73
CA LEU A 41 -1.11 -22.89 -8.25
C LEU A 41 -1.59 -23.78 -9.40
N ARG A 42 -2.28 -23.18 -10.40
CA ARG A 42 -2.71 -23.91 -11.61
C ARG A 42 -1.53 -24.50 -12.38
N GLY A 43 -0.40 -23.79 -12.42
CA GLY A 43 0.84 -24.27 -13.02
C GLY A 43 1.70 -25.16 -12.11
N ARG A 44 1.19 -25.61 -10.95
CA ARG A 44 1.91 -26.40 -9.92
C ARG A 44 3.22 -25.75 -9.42
N ARG A 45 3.34 -24.43 -9.53
CA ARG A 45 4.51 -23.64 -9.09
C ARG A 45 4.33 -23.17 -7.65
N PHE A 46 4.31 -24.11 -6.71
CA PHE A 46 4.02 -23.84 -5.30
C PHE A 46 4.91 -22.77 -4.67
N LYS A 47 6.20 -22.71 -5.04
CA LYS A 47 7.13 -21.67 -4.56
C LYS A 47 6.63 -20.26 -4.89
N PHE A 48 6.17 -20.02 -6.12
CA PHE A 48 5.69 -18.70 -6.55
C PHE A 48 4.31 -18.35 -5.98
N ALA A 49 3.47 -19.36 -5.78
CA ALA A 49 2.21 -19.18 -5.05
C ALA A 49 2.48 -18.74 -3.60
N LEU A 50 3.42 -19.40 -2.91
CA LEU A 50 3.81 -19.05 -1.55
C LEU A 50 4.37 -17.61 -1.47
N PHE A 51 5.28 -17.23 -2.38
CA PHE A 51 5.78 -15.85 -2.43
C PHE A 51 4.67 -14.81 -2.63
N SER A 52 3.68 -15.10 -3.48
CA SER A 52 2.54 -14.20 -3.67
C SER A 52 1.67 -14.10 -2.42
N ILE A 53 1.43 -15.20 -1.71
CA ILE A 53 0.67 -15.20 -0.45
C ILE A 53 1.42 -14.41 0.63
N LEU A 54 2.74 -14.62 0.77
CA LEU A 54 3.57 -13.88 1.70
C LEU A 54 3.60 -12.37 1.38
N ALA A 55 3.64 -12.01 0.09
CA ALA A 55 3.54 -10.61 -0.34
C ALA A 55 2.20 -9.97 0.05
N ILE A 56 1.08 -10.69 -0.12
CA ILE A 56 -0.25 -10.24 0.32
C ILE A 56 -0.26 -10.04 1.84
N ALA A 57 0.19 -11.03 2.60
CA ALA A 57 0.25 -10.93 4.06
C ALA A 57 1.11 -9.75 4.52
N GLY A 58 2.27 -9.55 3.88
CA GLY A 58 3.19 -8.45 4.17
C GLY A 58 2.58 -7.07 3.93
N ILE A 59 1.94 -6.85 2.78
CA ILE A 59 1.34 -5.53 2.48
C ILE A 59 0.12 -5.25 3.36
N LEU A 60 -0.68 -6.28 3.70
CA LEU A 60 -1.81 -6.14 4.61
C LEU A 60 -1.36 -5.81 6.04
N LEU A 61 -0.32 -6.49 6.54
CA LEU A 61 0.24 -6.21 7.87
C LEU A 61 0.82 -4.79 7.94
N LEU A 62 1.56 -4.38 6.90
CA LEU A 62 2.09 -3.02 6.78
C LEU A 62 0.96 -1.98 6.75
N PHE A 63 -0.09 -2.23 5.96
CA PHE A 63 -1.23 -1.33 5.90
C PHE A 63 -1.97 -1.24 7.24
N ALA A 64 -2.15 -2.36 7.94
CA ALA A 64 -2.76 -2.37 9.26
C ALA A 64 -1.93 -1.56 10.26
N ALA A 65 -0.60 -1.71 10.26
CA ALA A 65 0.30 -0.92 11.10
C ALA A 65 0.16 0.59 10.83
N ILE A 66 0.10 0.98 9.55
CA ILE A 66 -0.11 2.38 9.16
C ILE A 66 -1.50 2.86 9.58
N ALA A 67 -2.55 2.05 9.39
CA ALA A 67 -3.90 2.41 9.80
C ALA A 67 -4.02 2.67 11.31
N VAL A 68 -3.32 1.89 12.14
CA VAL A 68 -3.23 2.12 13.59
C VAL A 68 -2.57 3.45 13.91
N VAL A 69 -1.48 3.80 13.22
CA VAL A 69 -0.80 5.10 13.38
C VAL A 69 -1.73 6.26 12.99
N TRP A 70 -2.44 6.13 11.86
CA TRP A 70 -3.43 7.12 11.41
C TRP A 70 -4.59 7.27 12.41
N PHE A 71 -5.06 6.16 12.97
CA PHE A 71 -6.13 6.17 13.98
C PHE A 71 -5.66 6.86 15.27
N GLY A 72 -4.47 6.50 15.77
CA GLY A 72 -3.87 7.17 16.94
C GLY A 72 -3.63 8.66 16.69
N TYR A 73 -3.16 9.02 15.49
CA TYR A 73 -3.02 10.42 15.07
C TYR A 73 -4.38 11.14 15.07
N GLY A 74 -5.44 10.51 14.55
CA GLY A 74 -6.81 11.03 14.57
C GLY A 74 -7.30 11.35 15.98
N LEU A 75 -7.05 10.46 16.95
CA LEU A 75 -7.46 10.60 18.35
C LEU A 75 -6.62 11.59 19.17
N GLY A 76 -5.42 11.95 18.73
CA GLY A 76 -4.58 12.93 19.41
C GLY A 76 -5.24 14.32 19.42
N HIS A 77 -5.64 14.82 20.59
CA HIS A 77 -6.28 16.13 20.77
C HIS A 77 -5.30 17.29 20.98
N SER A 78 -3.98 17.05 20.91
CA SER A 78 -2.96 18.08 21.13
C SER A 78 -2.37 18.58 19.82
N LYS A 79 -2.22 19.91 19.73
CA LYS A 79 -1.49 20.74 18.75
C LYS A 79 -0.80 19.95 17.63
N LYS A 80 -1.61 19.46 16.68
CA LYS A 80 -1.11 18.91 15.41
C LYS A 80 -0.48 20.04 14.62
N ASP A 81 0.79 19.88 14.29
CA ASP A 81 1.55 20.84 13.52
C ASP A 81 1.94 20.26 12.15
N VAL A 82 2.29 21.15 11.21
CA VAL A 82 2.59 20.78 9.83
C VAL A 82 3.70 19.72 9.74
N TRP A 83 4.64 19.72 10.70
CA TRP A 83 5.70 18.72 10.75
C TRP A 83 5.20 17.33 11.12
N SER A 84 4.29 17.22 12.09
CA SER A 84 3.64 15.94 12.44
C SER A 84 2.88 15.36 11.25
N ASP A 85 2.17 16.19 10.49
CA ASP A 85 1.47 15.78 9.28
C ASP A 85 2.43 15.34 8.17
N LEU A 86 3.53 16.07 7.95
CA LEU A 86 4.53 15.70 6.95
C LEU A 86 5.21 14.35 7.27
N ILE A 87 5.50 14.11 8.55
CA ILE A 87 6.04 12.83 9.02
C ILE A 87 5.01 11.72 8.78
N LEU A 88 3.75 11.93 9.16
CA LEU A 88 2.68 10.95 8.95
C LEU A 88 2.53 10.59 7.47
N LEU A 89 2.52 11.59 6.59
CA LEU A 89 2.45 11.42 5.15
C LEU A 89 3.66 10.61 4.63
N THR A 90 4.87 10.96 5.05
CA THR A 90 6.10 10.29 4.56
C THR A 90 6.21 8.85 5.05
N VAL A 91 5.96 8.62 6.34
CA VAL A 91 5.98 7.29 6.97
C VAL A 91 4.90 6.37 6.38
N SER A 92 3.82 6.93 5.85
CA SER A 92 2.77 6.16 5.17
C SER A 92 3.07 5.96 3.69
N ALA A 93 3.50 7.03 3.00
CA ALA A 93 3.71 7.03 1.57
C ALA A 93 4.86 6.11 1.16
N VAL A 94 6.03 6.26 1.80
CA VAL A 94 7.23 5.54 1.38
C VAL A 94 7.03 4.02 1.43
N PRO A 95 6.50 3.44 2.52
CA PRO A 95 6.27 1.99 2.57
C PRO A 95 5.13 1.54 1.65
N ILE A 96 4.02 2.28 1.53
CA ILE A 96 2.87 1.84 0.72
C ILE A 96 3.14 1.97 -0.78
N TYR A 97 3.60 3.14 -1.25
CA TYR A 97 3.88 3.32 -2.67
C TYR A 97 5.19 2.67 -3.08
N GLY A 98 6.25 2.83 -2.28
CA GLY A 98 7.56 2.23 -2.56
C GLY A 98 7.52 0.70 -2.43
N GLY A 99 7.04 0.20 -1.29
CA GLY A 99 6.85 -1.23 -1.06
C GLY A 99 5.82 -1.83 -2.02
N GLY A 100 4.69 -1.17 -2.23
CA GLY A 100 3.66 -1.59 -3.19
C GLY A 100 4.18 -1.68 -4.63
N TYR A 101 4.99 -0.71 -5.07
CA TYR A 101 5.64 -0.78 -6.39
C TYR A 101 6.63 -1.94 -6.49
N GLY A 102 7.42 -2.19 -5.44
CA GLY A 102 8.32 -3.34 -5.36
C GLY A 102 7.58 -4.67 -5.47
N LEU A 103 6.51 -4.84 -4.70
CA LEU A 103 5.64 -6.02 -4.75
C LEU A 103 4.97 -6.18 -6.12
N TRP A 104 4.51 -5.09 -6.71
CA TRP A 104 3.96 -5.09 -8.06
C TRP A 104 4.98 -5.57 -9.12
N ARG A 105 6.23 -5.11 -9.03
CA ARG A 105 7.33 -5.58 -9.90
C ARG A 105 7.62 -7.07 -9.67
N LEU A 106 7.59 -7.53 -8.42
CA LEU A 106 7.73 -8.94 -8.07
C LEU A 106 6.61 -9.80 -8.69
N ALA A 107 5.36 -9.35 -8.62
CA ALA A 107 4.24 -10.07 -9.24
C ALA A 107 4.42 -10.21 -10.77
N ARG A 108 4.85 -9.13 -11.45
CA ARG A 108 5.16 -9.19 -12.89
C ARG A 108 6.30 -10.15 -13.21
N TYR A 109 7.32 -10.21 -12.35
CA TYR A 109 8.43 -11.16 -12.50
C TYR A 109 7.97 -12.61 -12.37
N ILE A 110 7.11 -12.90 -11.39
CA ILE A 110 6.53 -14.24 -11.19
C ILE A 110 5.72 -14.65 -12.43
N ASP A 111 4.87 -13.75 -12.92
CA ASP A 111 4.02 -14.01 -14.09
C ASP A 111 4.84 -14.18 -15.39
N GLY A 112 5.94 -13.45 -15.52
CA GLY A 112 6.80 -13.46 -16.72
C GLY A 112 7.73 -14.66 -16.83
N LYS A 113 7.84 -15.50 -15.79
CA LYS A 113 8.64 -16.73 -15.90
C LYS A 113 7.89 -17.76 -16.74
N PRO A 114 8.50 -18.28 -17.82
CA PRO A 114 7.89 -19.34 -18.61
C PRO A 114 7.60 -20.54 -17.71
N SER A 115 6.46 -21.19 -17.93
CA SER A 115 6.26 -22.55 -17.42
C SER A 115 7.38 -23.35 -18.02
N GLY A 116 8.18 -24.02 -17.19
CA GLY A 116 9.12 -25.01 -17.68
C GLY A 116 8.40 -25.86 -18.71
N VAL A 117 8.73 -25.64 -19.98
CA VAL A 117 8.70 -26.70 -20.96
C VAL A 117 9.66 -27.72 -20.39
N ALA A 118 9.17 -28.96 -20.29
CA ALA A 118 9.97 -30.11 -19.92
C ALA A 118 11.35 -30.03 -20.61
N ALA A 119 12.40 -30.08 -19.81
CA ALA A 119 13.72 -30.51 -20.24
C ALA A 119 13.92 -31.91 -19.66
#